data_AF-A0A9P1GKS6-F1
#
_entry.id   AF-A0A9P1GKS6-F1
#
_cell.length_a   1.000
_cell.length_b   1.000
_cell.length_c   1.000
_cell.angle_alpha   90.00
_cell.angle_beta   90.00
_cell.angle_gamma   90.00
#
_symmetry.space_group_name_H-M   'P 1'
#
loop_
_entity.id
_entity.type
_entity.pdbx_description
1 polymer ?
#
loop_
_entity_poly.entity_id
_entity_poly.type
_entity_poly.pdbx_seq_one_letter_code
_entity_poly.pdbx_strand_id
1 'polypeptide(L)'
;MASPLPGRVSLTVSTPSGQSCTIAALASGRVDQLHVAIERALKIPRVVQRLICEGREIYSKHYLAELRLEDGSIITVVNSWPQKPEEIVEKLKLAESTTATHALAAAVAQCLEHEDSSVKVAALSQLSWMGRVAAPHAAAIAKILQNEERGIRAAAAEALSWLEEAGAAYAADILAFTCLPLGRFGHVSIMSRAKKAIAAFFMSELPSTRLTAMKSIIGLLEDKDNPATPPEELQRNRFSLPLICEAFFDPSADIRKTAASFLVSRIPVFSAEDGSQPVLVLRDELILQFLSFGERINLEAELAEDAGIVEACRDIARKLDASWPKWAGWQEGLDDPDSSVEAATCEVSVSMVQFLRRRFCEWQHLQTQDGRPARFQLEAVFDLLHPMVEDGLRSRKWQVRQAAVESLISLEPFGVNALVALILAQQKEKEKQVLETMARFFAKYGCDYENNQQLFYYFDHFDCWCSDESDGDYAEYLEEEEEWQLRDKNGGYSKSHLSRSARHNKKHGADSSRDPGTDARQKRWQRLTKPEETQNFAESKRKSSRDKERDRRLKSAMLGQELSKFAMDHA
;
A
#
# COMPACT_ATOMS: atom_id res chain seq x y z
N MET A 1 -55.09 -38.73 5.32
CA MET A 1 -55.03 -37.42 6.02
C MET A 1 -54.73 -37.73 7.48
N ALA A 2 -53.55 -37.36 7.96
CA ALA A 2 -53.18 -37.59 9.36
C ALA A 2 -53.89 -36.57 10.25
N SER A 3 -54.54 -37.03 11.32
CA SER A 3 -55.20 -36.16 12.31
C SER A 3 -54.20 -35.17 12.92
N PRO A 4 -54.57 -33.89 13.11
CA PRO A 4 -53.69 -32.92 13.74
C PRO A 4 -53.39 -33.33 15.18
N LEU A 5 -52.10 -33.38 15.53
CA LEU A 5 -51.65 -33.56 16.90
C LEU A 5 -52.23 -32.43 17.78
N PRO A 6 -52.74 -32.72 18.99
CA PRO A 6 -53.39 -31.71 19.83
C PRO A 6 -52.45 -30.53 20.08
N GLY A 7 -52.90 -29.32 19.72
CA GLY A 7 -52.14 -28.07 19.88
C GLY A 7 -51.25 -27.65 18.69
N ARG A 8 -51.27 -28.37 17.56
CA ARG A 8 -50.61 -27.95 16.31
C ARG A 8 -51.62 -27.56 15.24
N VAL A 9 -51.25 -26.54 14.47
CA VAL A 9 -52.02 -26.04 13.31
C VAL A 9 -51.14 -26.18 12.07
N SER A 10 -51.71 -26.73 11.00
CA SER A 10 -51.10 -26.89 9.69
C SER A 10 -51.35 -25.63 8.89
N LEU A 11 -50.32 -24.82 8.70
CA LEU A 11 -50.41 -23.55 7.97
C LEU A 11 -49.90 -23.74 6.55
N THR A 12 -50.62 -23.24 5.57
CA THR A 12 -50.15 -23.21 4.18
C THR A 12 -49.45 -21.89 3.93
N VAL A 13 -48.14 -21.93 3.75
CA VAL A 13 -47.34 -20.76 3.44
C VAL A 13 -47.17 -20.67 1.93
N SER A 14 -47.56 -19.55 1.33
CA SER A 14 -47.44 -19.31 -0.12
C SER A 14 -46.65 -18.04 -0.41
N THR A 15 -45.90 -18.05 -1.52
CA THR A 15 -45.23 -16.87 -2.07
C THR A 15 -46.07 -16.27 -3.20
N PRO A 16 -45.93 -14.95 -3.48
CA PRO A 16 -46.54 -14.34 -4.67
C PRO A 16 -46.12 -14.99 -5.99
N SER A 17 -44.96 -15.65 -6.02
CA SER A 17 -44.45 -16.38 -7.19
C SER A 17 -45.07 -17.78 -7.37
N GLY A 18 -45.99 -18.19 -6.48
CA GLY A 18 -46.71 -19.47 -6.58
C GLY A 18 -46.03 -20.66 -5.92
N GLN A 19 -44.87 -20.48 -5.26
CA GLN A 19 -44.30 -21.52 -4.41
C GLN A 19 -45.10 -21.63 -3.11
N SER A 20 -45.36 -22.84 -2.64
CA SER A 20 -46.04 -23.05 -1.36
C SER A 20 -45.47 -24.23 -0.59
N CYS A 21 -45.53 -24.15 0.73
CA CYS A 21 -45.19 -25.25 1.62
C CYS A 21 -46.18 -25.32 2.80
N THR A 22 -46.40 -26.53 3.33
CA THR A 22 -47.21 -26.71 4.54
C THR A 22 -46.30 -26.82 5.75
N ILE A 23 -46.51 -25.96 6.74
CA ILE A 23 -45.73 -25.89 7.98
C ILE A 23 -46.64 -26.24 9.15
N ALA A 24 -46.27 -27.26 9.92
CA ALA A 24 -46.93 -27.57 11.18
C ALA A 24 -46.36 -26.67 12.29
N ALA A 25 -47.15 -25.71 12.76
CA ALA A 25 -46.78 -24.79 13.84
C ALA A 25 -47.52 -25.12 15.14
N LEU A 26 -46.92 -24.84 16.29
CA LEU A 26 -47.62 -24.93 17.58
C LEU A 26 -48.53 -23.71 17.73
N ALA A 27 -49.81 -23.90 18.05
CA ALA A 27 -50.76 -22.80 18.22
C ALA A 27 -50.33 -21.80 19.30
N SER A 28 -49.61 -22.26 20.32
CA SER A 28 -49.02 -21.45 21.39
C SER A 28 -47.65 -20.84 21.06
N GLY A 29 -47.08 -21.13 19.89
CA GLY A 29 -45.76 -20.69 19.47
C GLY A 29 -45.70 -19.19 19.11
N ARG A 30 -44.48 -18.65 19.06
CA ARG A 30 -44.23 -17.30 18.53
C ARG A 30 -44.05 -17.34 17.01
N VAL A 31 -44.37 -16.23 16.36
CA VAL A 31 -44.21 -16.05 14.91
C VAL A 31 -42.73 -16.23 14.48
N ASP A 32 -41.76 -15.97 15.35
CA ASP A 32 -40.35 -16.29 15.11
C ASP A 32 -40.08 -17.75 14.70
N GLN A 33 -40.84 -18.70 15.25
CA GLN A 33 -40.72 -20.12 14.88
C GLN A 33 -41.20 -20.37 13.46
N LEU A 34 -42.20 -19.60 13.00
CA LEU A 34 -42.70 -19.65 11.64
C LEU A 34 -41.65 -19.10 10.67
N HIS A 35 -41.00 -17.99 11.01
CA HIS A 35 -39.91 -17.44 10.20
C HIS A 35 -38.75 -18.44 9.99
N VAL A 36 -38.38 -19.17 11.06
CA VAL A 36 -37.39 -20.26 11.01
C VAL A 36 -37.83 -21.38 10.06
N ALA A 37 -39.09 -21.78 10.14
CA ALA A 37 -39.62 -22.87 9.33
C ALA A 37 -39.71 -22.47 7.84
N ILE A 38 -40.12 -21.23 7.55
CA ILE A 38 -40.18 -20.67 6.20
C ILE A 38 -38.79 -20.61 5.58
N GLU A 39 -37.78 -20.15 6.33
CA GLU A 39 -36.40 -20.12 5.85
C GLU A 39 -35.88 -21.51 5.49
N ARG A 40 -36.20 -22.51 6.32
CA ARG A 40 -35.78 -23.90 6.07
C ARG A 40 -36.45 -24.48 4.83
N ALA A 41 -37.74 -24.24 4.66
CA ALA A 41 -38.57 -24.83 3.60
C ALA A 41 -38.44 -24.10 2.26
N LEU A 42 -38.52 -22.77 2.25
CA LEU A 42 -38.54 -21.94 1.04
C LEU A 42 -37.21 -21.25 0.74
N LYS A 43 -36.20 -21.39 1.61
CA LYS A 43 -34.88 -20.73 1.48
C LYS A 43 -34.93 -19.20 1.42
N ILE A 44 -36.01 -18.60 1.94
CA ILE A 44 -36.15 -17.14 2.05
C ILE A 44 -35.51 -16.71 3.39
N PRO A 45 -34.51 -15.81 3.39
CA PRO A 45 -33.86 -15.37 4.63
C PRO A 45 -34.82 -14.61 5.56
N ARG A 46 -34.74 -14.84 6.88
CA ARG A 46 -35.71 -14.23 7.84
C ARG A 46 -35.77 -12.71 7.80
N VAL A 47 -34.64 -12.06 7.48
CA VAL A 47 -34.53 -10.61 7.44
C VAL A 47 -35.46 -9.96 6.41
N VAL A 48 -35.74 -10.66 5.30
CA VAL A 48 -36.61 -10.21 4.20
C VAL A 48 -37.99 -10.87 4.20
N GLN A 49 -38.29 -11.74 5.17
CA GLN A 49 -39.61 -12.35 5.27
C GLN A 49 -40.61 -11.35 5.84
N ARG A 50 -41.58 -10.98 5.04
CA ARG A 50 -42.76 -10.22 5.45
C ARG A 50 -43.98 -11.13 5.40
N LEU A 51 -44.56 -11.42 6.56
CA LEU A 51 -45.68 -12.36 6.70
C LEU A 51 -46.99 -11.61 6.69
N ILE A 52 -47.90 -11.99 5.80
CA ILE A 52 -49.24 -11.42 5.68
C ILE A 52 -50.26 -12.52 5.86
N CYS A 53 -51.18 -12.34 6.80
CA CYS A 53 -52.33 -13.21 7.00
C CYS A 53 -53.59 -12.36 6.94
N GLU A 54 -54.56 -12.79 6.13
CA GLU A 54 -55.85 -12.08 5.96
C GLU A 54 -55.69 -10.57 5.64
N GLY A 55 -54.66 -10.22 4.86
CA GLY A 55 -54.35 -8.84 4.50
C GLY A 55 -53.67 -8.00 5.59
N ARG A 56 -53.34 -8.59 6.76
CA ARG A 56 -52.62 -7.93 7.84
C ARG A 56 -51.20 -8.47 7.98
N GLU A 57 -50.25 -7.57 8.18
CA GLU A 57 -48.86 -7.95 8.45
C GLU A 57 -48.69 -8.47 9.88
N ILE A 58 -47.99 -9.60 9.99
CA ILE A 58 -47.69 -10.26 11.26
C ILE A 58 -46.21 -10.05 11.57
N TYR A 59 -45.94 -9.62 12.80
CA TYR A 59 -44.60 -9.41 13.31
C TYR A 59 -44.13 -10.55 14.22
N SER A 60 -42.83 -10.82 14.21
CA SER A 60 -42.09 -11.74 15.09
C SER A 60 -42.56 -11.81 16.55
N LYS A 61 -42.89 -10.65 17.13
CA LYS A 61 -43.24 -10.54 18.55
C LYS A 61 -44.60 -11.16 18.91
N HIS A 62 -45.51 -11.32 17.94
CA HIS A 62 -46.86 -11.83 18.16
C HIS A 62 -46.87 -13.33 18.46
N TYR A 63 -47.88 -13.77 19.20
CA TYR A 63 -48.15 -15.18 19.41
C TYR A 63 -49.14 -15.69 18.35
N LEU A 64 -48.93 -16.93 17.87
CA LEU A 64 -49.81 -17.53 16.87
C LEU A 64 -51.27 -17.66 17.36
N ALA A 65 -51.46 -17.83 18.67
CA ALA A 65 -52.77 -17.88 19.31
C ALA A 65 -53.58 -16.58 19.17
N GLU A 66 -52.90 -15.42 19.05
CA GLU A 66 -53.55 -14.11 18.90
C GLU A 66 -54.09 -13.91 17.47
N LEU A 67 -53.60 -14.70 16.51
CA LEU A 67 -53.88 -14.54 15.09
C LEU A 67 -55.10 -15.35 14.60
N ARG A 68 -55.80 -16.05 15.50
CA ARG A 68 -56.99 -16.89 15.21
C ARG A 68 -56.80 -17.83 14.00
N LEU A 69 -55.61 -18.39 13.87
CA LEU A 69 -55.26 -19.28 12.76
C LEU A 69 -55.94 -20.65 12.94
N GLU A 70 -56.58 -21.14 11.88
CA GLU A 70 -57.21 -22.46 11.79
C GLU A 70 -56.37 -23.42 10.92
N ASP A 71 -56.71 -24.71 10.97
CA ASP A 71 -56.02 -25.72 10.16
C ASP A 71 -56.29 -25.45 8.67
N GLY A 72 -55.22 -25.21 7.90
CA GLY A 72 -55.30 -24.80 6.50
C GLY A 72 -55.24 -23.29 6.25
N SER A 73 -55.15 -22.44 7.28
CA SER A 73 -54.98 -20.99 7.10
C SER A 73 -53.78 -20.67 6.19
N ILE A 74 -53.96 -19.69 5.31
CA ILE A 74 -52.97 -19.30 4.31
C ILE A 74 -52.19 -18.08 4.79
N ILE A 75 -50.87 -18.22 4.87
CA ILE A 75 -49.94 -17.12 5.15
C ILE A 75 -49.19 -16.80 3.86
N THR A 76 -49.28 -15.55 3.43
CA THR A 76 -48.52 -15.06 2.28
C THR A 76 -47.18 -14.52 2.76
N VAL A 77 -46.09 -14.99 2.18
CA VAL A 77 -44.73 -14.50 2.46
C VAL A 77 -44.28 -13.63 1.31
N VAL A 78 -44.14 -12.34 1.57
CA VAL A 78 -43.52 -11.42 0.63
C VAL A 78 -42.03 -11.34 0.96
N ASN A 79 -41.20 -11.63 -0.04
CA ASN A 79 -39.75 -11.51 0.06
C ASN A 79 -39.35 -10.05 -0.21
N SER A 80 -39.39 -9.21 0.82
CA SER A 80 -39.14 -7.77 0.70
C SER A 80 -38.53 -7.20 1.98
N TRP A 81 -37.57 -6.29 1.84
CA TRP A 81 -37.07 -5.47 2.93
C TRP A 81 -38.17 -4.53 3.48
N PRO A 82 -38.09 -4.12 4.77
CA PRO A 82 -38.94 -3.05 5.31
C PRO A 82 -38.89 -1.78 4.46
N GLN A 83 -39.94 -0.94 4.56
CA GLN A 83 -39.99 0.31 3.78
C GLN A 83 -39.10 1.42 4.35
N LYS A 84 -38.84 1.41 5.67
CA LYS A 84 -38.08 2.46 6.34
C LYS A 84 -36.58 2.13 6.34
N PRO A 85 -35.71 3.07 5.93
CA PRO A 85 -34.26 2.85 5.91
C PRO A 85 -33.69 2.41 7.26
N GLU A 86 -34.17 2.99 8.37
CA GLU A 86 -33.66 2.69 9.71
C GLU A 86 -33.93 1.22 10.09
N GLU A 87 -35.11 0.71 9.75
CA GLU A 87 -35.50 -0.69 9.99
C GLU A 87 -34.69 -1.66 9.12
N ILE A 88 -34.36 -1.26 7.88
CA ILE A 88 -33.48 -2.04 6.99
C ILE A 88 -32.08 -2.14 7.62
N VAL A 89 -31.51 -1.01 8.05
CA VAL A 89 -30.18 -0.96 8.68
C VAL A 89 -30.13 -1.80 9.96
N GLU A 90 -31.14 -1.71 10.83
CA GLU A 90 -31.21 -2.54 12.03
C GLU A 90 -31.25 -4.03 11.69
N LYS A 91 -32.07 -4.43 10.70
CA LYS A 91 -32.14 -5.82 10.27
C LYS A 91 -30.83 -6.32 9.64
N LEU A 92 -30.15 -5.49 8.86
CA LEU A 92 -28.83 -5.81 8.28
C LEU A 92 -27.79 -6.06 9.37
N LYS A 93 -27.73 -5.19 10.39
CA LYS A 93 -26.84 -5.38 11.56
C LYS A 93 -27.17 -6.65 12.35
N LEU A 94 -28.46 -6.95 12.54
CA LEU A 94 -28.88 -8.18 13.22
C LEU A 94 -28.53 -9.44 12.41
N ALA A 95 -28.40 -9.34 11.08
CA ALA A 95 -28.05 -10.44 10.21
C ALA A 95 -26.61 -10.95 10.40
N GLU A 96 -25.71 -10.16 11.01
CA GLU A 96 -24.36 -10.59 11.42
C GLU A 96 -24.41 -11.78 12.41
N SER A 97 -25.51 -11.95 13.14
CA SER A 97 -25.69 -13.07 14.07
C SER A 97 -26.20 -14.37 13.41
N THR A 98 -26.57 -14.31 12.13
CA THR A 98 -27.11 -15.45 11.38
C THR A 98 -26.08 -16.06 10.44
N THR A 99 -26.12 -17.38 10.22
CA THR A 99 -25.20 -18.07 9.31
C THR A 99 -25.24 -17.47 7.90
N ALA A 100 -24.08 -17.11 7.36
CA ALA A 100 -23.96 -16.59 6.01
C ALA A 100 -24.41 -17.65 4.98
N THR A 101 -25.39 -17.30 4.15
CA THR A 101 -25.90 -18.16 3.06
C THR A 101 -25.98 -17.37 1.76
N HIS A 102 -25.88 -18.05 0.61
CA HIS A 102 -26.00 -17.38 -0.69
C HIS A 102 -27.35 -16.66 -0.87
N ALA A 103 -28.43 -17.20 -0.31
CA ALA A 103 -29.74 -16.55 -0.34
C ALA A 103 -29.76 -15.24 0.45
N LEU A 104 -29.11 -15.22 1.63
CA LEU A 104 -28.94 -14.00 2.41
C LEU A 104 -28.05 -12.99 1.68
N ALA A 105 -26.96 -13.43 1.07
CA ALA A 105 -26.04 -12.57 0.33
C ALA A 105 -26.77 -11.90 -0.85
N ALA A 106 -27.58 -12.66 -1.59
CA ALA A 106 -28.40 -12.12 -2.67
C ALA A 106 -29.44 -11.10 -2.17
N ALA A 107 -30.08 -11.37 -1.03
CA ALA A 107 -31.03 -10.44 -0.43
C ALA A 107 -30.36 -9.14 0.05
N VAL A 108 -29.17 -9.24 0.65
CA VAL A 108 -28.37 -8.08 1.09
C VAL A 108 -27.84 -7.29 -0.10
N ALA A 109 -27.40 -7.97 -1.17
CA ALA A 109 -26.90 -7.31 -2.37
C ALA A 109 -27.95 -6.42 -3.06
N GLN A 110 -29.24 -6.75 -2.94
CA GLN A 110 -30.33 -5.88 -3.43
C GLN A 110 -30.35 -4.51 -2.71
N CYS A 111 -29.88 -4.43 -1.46
CA CYS A 111 -29.79 -3.17 -0.73
C CYS A 111 -28.70 -2.23 -1.26
N LEU A 112 -27.80 -2.69 -2.13
CA LEU A 112 -26.78 -1.83 -2.76
C LEU A 112 -27.38 -0.79 -3.72
N GLU A 113 -28.56 -1.09 -4.28
CA GLU A 113 -29.28 -0.20 -5.19
C GLU A 113 -30.23 0.77 -4.46
N HIS A 114 -30.32 0.68 -3.12
CA HIS A 114 -31.23 1.50 -2.33
C HIS A 114 -30.79 2.98 -2.32
N GLU A 115 -31.69 3.95 -2.46
CA GLU A 115 -31.32 5.38 -2.54
C GLU A 115 -30.57 5.90 -1.30
N ASP A 116 -30.95 5.43 -0.11
CA ASP A 116 -30.35 5.85 1.17
C ASP A 116 -28.91 5.32 1.37
N SER A 117 -27.97 6.24 1.59
CA SER A 117 -26.56 5.95 1.83
C SER A 117 -26.30 5.04 3.03
N SER A 118 -27.08 5.17 4.12
CA SER A 118 -26.90 4.36 5.32
C SER A 118 -27.26 2.89 5.08
N VAL A 119 -28.26 2.64 4.24
CA VAL A 119 -28.64 1.29 3.79
C VAL A 119 -27.54 0.68 2.93
N LYS A 120 -26.97 1.43 1.97
CA LYS A 120 -25.84 0.96 1.15
C LYS A 120 -24.63 0.59 2.01
N VAL A 121 -24.24 1.45 2.95
CA VAL A 121 -23.10 1.20 3.84
C VAL A 121 -23.36 -0.03 4.72
N ALA A 122 -24.55 -0.16 5.32
CA ALA A 122 -24.90 -1.33 6.11
C ALA A 122 -24.88 -2.63 5.28
N ALA A 123 -25.35 -2.57 4.02
CA ALA A 123 -25.31 -3.71 3.11
C ALA A 123 -23.87 -4.10 2.75
N LEU A 124 -23.00 -3.13 2.46
CA LEU A 124 -21.58 -3.36 2.20
C LEU A 124 -20.87 -3.99 3.41
N SER A 125 -21.12 -3.48 4.62
CA SER A 125 -20.59 -4.08 5.86
C SER A 125 -21.08 -5.51 6.05
N GLN A 126 -22.34 -5.80 5.76
CA GLN A 126 -22.87 -7.15 5.88
C GLN A 126 -22.28 -8.10 4.83
N LEU A 127 -22.14 -7.67 3.56
CA LEU A 127 -21.51 -8.48 2.51
C LEU A 127 -20.03 -8.76 2.81
N SER A 128 -19.34 -7.77 3.37
CA SER A 128 -17.98 -7.89 3.88
C SER A 128 -17.88 -8.98 4.95
N TRP A 129 -18.74 -8.94 5.96
CA TRP A 129 -18.80 -9.97 7.01
C TRP A 129 -19.08 -11.37 6.46
N MET A 130 -19.89 -11.48 5.40
CA MET A 130 -20.19 -12.76 4.75
C MET A 130 -19.02 -13.33 3.92
N GLY A 131 -17.99 -12.54 3.63
CA GLY A 131 -16.77 -12.94 2.94
C GLY A 131 -17.03 -13.68 1.61
N ARG A 132 -16.43 -14.87 1.44
CA ARG A 132 -16.55 -15.69 0.22
C ARG A 132 -17.99 -16.00 -0.20
N VAL A 133 -18.96 -16.06 0.73
CA VAL A 133 -20.37 -16.32 0.39
C VAL A 133 -20.95 -15.21 -0.48
N ALA A 134 -20.45 -13.98 -0.32
CA ALA A 134 -20.82 -12.82 -1.10
C ALA A 134 -20.04 -12.68 -2.42
N ALA A 135 -19.07 -13.56 -2.72
CA ALA A 135 -18.24 -13.50 -3.94
C ALA A 135 -19.04 -13.32 -5.25
N PRO A 136 -20.20 -13.97 -5.48
CA PRO A 136 -21.01 -13.76 -6.69
C PRO A 136 -21.49 -12.32 -6.88
N HIS A 137 -21.45 -11.48 -5.83
CA HIS A 137 -21.88 -10.09 -5.86
C HIS A 137 -20.71 -9.10 -5.96
N ALA A 138 -19.46 -9.57 -6.14
CA ALA A 138 -18.29 -8.71 -6.28
C ALA A 138 -18.48 -7.64 -7.38
N ALA A 139 -19.04 -8.01 -8.53
CA ALA A 139 -19.33 -7.08 -9.63
C ALA A 139 -20.34 -5.99 -9.23
N ALA A 140 -21.35 -6.33 -8.43
CA ALA A 140 -22.33 -5.36 -7.94
C ALA A 140 -21.68 -4.38 -6.95
N ILE A 141 -20.81 -4.88 -6.07
CA ILE A 141 -20.04 -4.05 -5.14
C ILE A 141 -19.06 -3.15 -5.91
N ALA A 142 -18.37 -3.66 -6.93
CA ALA A 142 -17.41 -2.91 -7.73
C ALA A 142 -18.07 -1.72 -8.46
N LYS A 143 -19.31 -1.85 -8.92
CA LYS A 143 -20.07 -0.70 -9.48
C LYS A 143 -20.23 0.44 -8.48
N ILE A 144 -20.30 0.15 -7.19
CA ILE A 144 -20.42 1.15 -6.11
C ILE A 144 -19.12 1.96 -5.93
N LEU A 145 -17.97 1.48 -6.44
CA LEU A 145 -16.73 2.25 -6.48
C LEU A 145 -16.84 3.53 -7.33
N GLN A 146 -17.86 3.64 -8.18
CA GLN A 146 -18.15 4.85 -8.97
C GLN A 146 -19.17 5.79 -8.28
N ASN A 147 -19.57 5.51 -7.04
CA ASN A 147 -20.52 6.35 -6.32
C ASN A 147 -19.93 7.74 -6.00
N GLU A 148 -20.74 8.79 -6.07
CA GLU A 148 -20.31 10.17 -5.77
C GLU A 148 -19.83 10.33 -4.32
N GLU A 149 -20.46 9.62 -3.38
CA GLU A 149 -20.16 9.70 -1.96
C GLU A 149 -18.91 8.88 -1.60
N ARG A 150 -17.90 9.58 -1.08
CA ARG A 150 -16.58 9.00 -0.78
C ARG A 150 -16.63 7.91 0.30
N GLY A 151 -17.50 8.08 1.30
CA GLY A 151 -17.67 7.10 2.37
C GLY A 151 -18.20 5.75 1.85
N ILE A 152 -19.12 5.81 0.88
CA ILE A 152 -19.68 4.63 0.22
C ILE A 152 -18.62 3.92 -0.61
N ARG A 153 -17.80 4.66 -1.38
CA ARG A 153 -16.69 4.06 -2.13
C ARG A 153 -15.69 3.34 -1.22
N ALA A 154 -15.34 3.96 -0.09
CA ALA A 154 -14.44 3.35 0.89
C ALA A 154 -14.99 2.05 1.48
N ALA A 155 -16.29 2.04 1.80
CA ALA A 155 -16.98 0.84 2.28
C ALA A 155 -17.02 -0.27 1.20
N ALA A 156 -17.18 0.11 -0.07
CA ALA A 156 -17.16 -0.84 -1.19
C ALA A 156 -15.78 -1.45 -1.42
N ALA A 157 -14.71 -0.65 -1.36
CA ALA A 157 -13.33 -1.13 -1.45
C ALA A 157 -13.00 -2.11 -0.31
N GLU A 158 -13.40 -1.76 0.91
CA GLU A 158 -13.23 -2.66 2.05
C GLU A 158 -14.02 -3.94 1.86
N ALA A 159 -15.30 -3.88 1.49
CA ALA A 159 -16.10 -5.08 1.25
C ALA A 159 -15.43 -6.01 0.22
N LEU A 160 -14.93 -5.47 -0.90
CA LEU A 160 -14.19 -6.26 -1.89
C LEU A 160 -12.96 -6.96 -1.31
N SER A 161 -12.22 -6.34 -0.39
CA SER A 161 -11.06 -7.01 0.24
C SER A 161 -11.41 -8.28 1.01
N TRP A 162 -12.66 -8.41 1.49
CA TRP A 162 -13.14 -9.59 2.20
C TRP A 162 -13.70 -10.68 1.28
N LEU A 163 -13.88 -10.39 -0.01
CA LEU A 163 -14.37 -11.33 -1.02
C LEU A 163 -13.24 -12.14 -1.70
N GLU A 164 -12.00 -11.99 -1.22
CA GLU A 164 -10.81 -12.69 -1.69
C GLU A 164 -10.62 -12.57 -3.22
N GLU A 165 -10.41 -13.68 -3.94
CA GLU A 165 -10.12 -13.70 -5.37
C GLU A 165 -11.18 -12.97 -6.21
N ALA A 166 -12.47 -13.08 -5.85
CA ALA A 166 -13.53 -12.38 -6.56
C ALA A 166 -13.46 -10.86 -6.37
N GLY A 167 -13.01 -10.40 -5.20
CA GLY A 167 -12.77 -8.99 -4.93
C GLY A 167 -11.46 -8.48 -5.53
N ALA A 168 -10.40 -9.30 -5.48
CA ALA A 168 -9.08 -9.02 -6.03
C ALA A 168 -9.11 -8.72 -7.53
N ALA A 169 -10.07 -9.30 -8.27
CA ALA A 169 -10.28 -8.99 -9.68
C ALA A 169 -10.53 -7.49 -9.94
N TYR A 170 -11.02 -6.76 -8.94
CA TYR A 170 -11.31 -5.33 -8.98
C TYR A 170 -10.26 -4.46 -8.25
N ALA A 171 -9.06 -5.00 -7.99
CA ALA A 171 -7.97 -4.24 -7.37
C ALA A 171 -7.59 -2.99 -8.19
N ALA A 172 -7.64 -3.08 -9.52
CA ALA A 172 -7.48 -1.94 -10.42
C ALA A 172 -8.51 -0.84 -10.19
N ASP A 173 -9.80 -1.21 -10.06
CA ASP A 173 -10.87 -0.24 -9.84
C ASP A 173 -10.73 0.46 -8.48
N ILE A 174 -10.28 -0.29 -7.46
CA ILE A 174 -9.97 0.27 -6.14
C ILE A 174 -8.81 1.25 -6.25
N LEU A 175 -7.74 0.88 -6.95
CA LEU A 175 -6.58 1.74 -7.17
C LEU A 175 -6.95 3.01 -7.94
N ALA A 176 -7.74 2.89 -9.00
CA ALA A 176 -8.11 4.01 -9.87
C ALA A 176 -8.76 5.17 -9.12
N PHE A 177 -9.66 4.91 -8.15
CA PHE A 177 -10.28 5.99 -7.39
C PHE A 177 -9.38 6.56 -6.28
N THR A 178 -8.36 5.83 -5.83
CA THR A 178 -7.34 6.38 -4.92
C THR A 178 -6.39 7.37 -5.59
N CYS A 179 -6.27 7.30 -6.92
CA CYS A 179 -5.43 8.17 -7.74
C CYS A 179 -6.19 9.35 -8.37
N LEU A 180 -7.50 9.51 -8.09
CA LEU A 180 -8.22 10.72 -8.50
C LEU A 180 -7.65 11.92 -7.75
N PRO A 181 -7.49 13.10 -8.40
CA PRO A 181 -7.04 14.31 -7.74
C PRO A 181 -8.08 14.72 -6.69
N LEU A 182 -7.91 14.22 -5.47
CA LEU A 182 -8.65 14.65 -4.31
C LEU A 182 -8.19 16.09 -4.04
N GLY A 183 -8.94 17.08 -4.54
CA GLY A 183 -8.68 18.49 -4.27
C GLY A 183 -8.43 18.72 -2.77
N ARG A 184 -7.58 19.73 -2.45
CA ARG A 184 -6.94 20.20 -1.18
C ARG A 184 -7.33 19.66 0.22
N PHE A 185 -8.42 18.91 0.36
CA PHE A 185 -8.93 18.25 1.56
C PHE A 185 -9.25 16.76 1.28
N GLY A 186 -8.36 16.05 0.57
CA GLY A 186 -8.41 14.59 0.49
C GLY A 186 -8.21 14.02 1.89
N HIS A 187 -9.27 13.50 2.51
CA HIS A 187 -9.19 12.96 3.87
C HIS A 187 -8.30 11.71 3.85
N VAL A 188 -7.12 11.79 4.48
CA VAL A 188 -6.08 10.75 4.57
C VAL A 188 -6.68 9.37 4.91
N SER A 189 -7.75 9.33 5.71
CA SER A 189 -8.38 8.07 6.12
C SER A 189 -9.04 7.27 4.98
N ILE A 190 -9.52 7.91 3.91
CA ILE A 190 -10.19 7.20 2.80
C ILE A 190 -9.15 6.53 1.90
N MET A 191 -8.08 7.27 1.59
CA MET A 191 -6.92 6.70 0.90
C MET A 191 -6.33 5.58 1.74
N SER A 192 -6.20 5.76 3.06
CA SER A 192 -5.75 4.72 3.97
C SER A 192 -6.59 3.44 3.87
N ARG A 193 -7.93 3.52 3.85
CA ARG A 193 -8.80 2.33 3.73
C ARG A 193 -8.65 1.60 2.40
N ALA A 194 -8.58 2.33 1.29
CA ALA A 194 -8.43 1.71 -0.02
C ALA A 194 -7.03 1.12 -0.23
N LYS A 195 -5.98 1.78 0.29
CA LYS A 195 -4.62 1.22 0.35
C LYS A 195 -4.58 -0.05 1.20
N LYS A 196 -5.22 -0.03 2.38
CA LYS A 196 -5.38 -1.20 3.27
C LYS A 196 -6.11 -2.34 2.56
N ALA A 197 -7.16 -2.05 1.79
CA ALA A 197 -7.89 -3.04 1.01
C ALA A 197 -7.00 -3.70 -0.07
N ILE A 198 -6.20 -2.91 -0.79
CA ILE A 198 -5.26 -3.47 -1.77
C ILE A 198 -4.17 -4.30 -1.09
N ALA A 199 -3.56 -3.78 -0.01
CA ALA A 199 -2.54 -4.49 0.75
C ALA A 199 -3.06 -5.82 1.30
N ALA A 200 -4.33 -5.88 1.74
CA ALA A 200 -4.97 -7.11 2.20
C ALA A 200 -5.03 -8.20 1.11
N PHE A 201 -5.16 -7.84 -0.18
CA PHE A 201 -5.07 -8.82 -1.26
C PHE A 201 -3.67 -9.41 -1.37
N PHE A 202 -2.62 -8.59 -1.30
CA PHE A 202 -1.22 -9.02 -1.40
C PHE A 202 -0.74 -9.76 -0.14
N MET A 203 -1.36 -9.54 1.01
CA MET A 203 -1.11 -10.30 2.24
C MET A 203 -1.99 -11.55 2.39
N SER A 204 -2.83 -11.86 1.39
CA SER A 204 -3.71 -13.03 1.45
C SER A 204 -2.90 -14.33 1.53
N GLU A 205 -3.31 -15.26 2.40
CA GLU A 205 -2.74 -16.61 2.44
C GLU A 205 -2.90 -17.36 1.11
N LEU A 206 -3.88 -16.97 0.28
CA LEU A 206 -4.18 -17.62 -0.99
C LEU A 206 -3.34 -17.02 -2.13
N PRO A 207 -2.50 -17.83 -2.80
CA PRO A 207 -1.75 -17.35 -3.95
C PRO A 207 -2.66 -16.90 -5.11
N SER A 208 -3.84 -17.50 -5.29
CA SER A 208 -4.76 -17.11 -6.36
C SER A 208 -5.29 -15.68 -6.16
N THR A 209 -5.62 -15.28 -4.94
CA THR A 209 -6.04 -13.92 -4.60
C THR A 209 -4.93 -12.90 -4.91
N ARG A 210 -3.70 -13.18 -4.44
CA ARG A 210 -2.54 -12.30 -4.70
C ARG A 210 -2.26 -12.17 -6.20
N LEU A 211 -2.25 -13.28 -6.92
CA LEU A 211 -2.04 -13.30 -8.37
C LEU A 211 -3.11 -12.53 -9.13
N THR A 212 -4.38 -12.70 -8.76
CA THR A 212 -5.50 -12.00 -9.40
C THR A 212 -5.45 -10.50 -9.15
N ALA A 213 -5.12 -10.07 -7.92
CA ALA A 213 -4.95 -8.65 -7.60
C ALA A 213 -3.79 -8.03 -8.40
N MET A 214 -2.65 -8.72 -8.45
CA MET A 214 -1.50 -8.27 -9.23
C MET A 214 -1.81 -8.16 -10.72
N LYS A 215 -2.48 -9.17 -11.32
CA LYS A 215 -2.91 -9.13 -12.73
C LYS A 215 -3.88 -7.99 -13.01
N SER A 216 -4.82 -7.74 -12.10
CA SER A 216 -5.75 -6.61 -12.21
C SER A 216 -4.99 -5.28 -12.26
N ILE A 217 -4.07 -5.05 -11.32
CA ILE A 217 -3.24 -3.83 -11.28
C ILE A 217 -2.34 -3.71 -12.52
N ILE A 218 -1.67 -4.80 -12.95
CA ILE A 218 -0.86 -4.80 -14.17
C ILE A 218 -1.71 -4.40 -15.38
N GLY A 219 -2.93 -4.95 -15.49
CA GLY A 219 -3.88 -4.58 -16.54
C GLY A 219 -4.19 -3.08 -16.57
N LEU A 220 -4.35 -2.45 -15.41
CA LEU A 220 -4.56 -0.99 -15.30
C LEU A 220 -3.34 -0.18 -15.77
N LEU A 221 -2.13 -0.66 -15.51
CA LEU A 221 -0.89 0.00 -15.92
C LEU A 221 -0.60 -0.21 -17.41
N GLU A 222 -1.12 -1.29 -18.00
CA GLU A 222 -0.98 -1.64 -19.41
C GLU A 222 -2.15 -1.16 -20.28
N ASP A 223 -3.18 -0.55 -19.69
CA ASP A 223 -4.37 -0.08 -20.41
C ASP A 223 -4.01 0.96 -21.47
N LYS A 224 -3.98 0.51 -22.72
CA LYS A 224 -3.70 1.34 -23.90
C LYS A 224 -4.95 2.08 -24.39
N ASP A 225 -6.13 1.59 -24.04
CA ASP A 225 -7.41 2.13 -24.54
C ASP A 225 -7.82 3.37 -23.75
N ASN A 226 -7.39 3.47 -22.48
CA ASN A 226 -7.61 4.65 -21.63
C ASN A 226 -6.31 5.10 -20.94
N PRO A 227 -5.39 5.76 -21.68
CA PRO A 227 -4.12 6.20 -21.11
C PRO A 227 -4.35 7.23 -20.01
N ALA A 228 -3.74 6.99 -18.85
CA ALA A 228 -3.80 7.92 -17.74
C ALA A 228 -3.14 9.26 -18.10
N THR A 229 -3.61 10.36 -17.52
CA THR A 229 -2.87 11.62 -17.60
C THR A 229 -1.53 11.48 -16.87
N PRO A 230 -0.46 12.21 -17.25
CA PRO A 230 0.86 12.05 -16.62
C PRO A 230 0.84 12.13 -15.07
N PRO A 231 0.06 13.03 -14.43
CA PRO A 231 -0.04 13.05 -12.96
C PRO A 231 -0.72 11.82 -12.36
N GLU A 232 -1.80 11.31 -12.99
CA GLU A 232 -2.50 10.10 -12.55
C GLU A 232 -1.60 8.88 -12.71
N GLU A 233 -0.86 8.83 -13.80
CA GLU A 233 0.08 7.77 -14.11
C GLU A 233 1.22 7.72 -13.10
N LEU A 234 1.79 8.87 -12.73
CA LEU A 234 2.78 8.98 -11.66
C LEU A 234 2.22 8.46 -10.33
N GLN A 235 1.00 8.85 -9.97
CA GLN A 235 0.36 8.38 -8.74
C GLN A 235 0.08 6.87 -8.74
N ARG A 236 -0.40 6.33 -9.87
CA ARG A 236 -0.61 4.88 -10.04
C ARG A 236 0.70 4.14 -9.86
N ASN A 237 1.77 4.58 -10.51
CA ASN A 237 3.08 3.94 -10.40
C ASN A 237 3.63 3.99 -8.97
N ARG A 238 3.54 5.15 -8.31
CA ARG A 238 4.00 5.35 -6.92
C ARG A 238 3.36 4.38 -5.92
N PHE A 239 2.15 3.92 -6.19
CA PHE A 239 1.48 2.94 -5.34
C PHE A 239 1.66 1.50 -5.80
N SER A 240 1.61 1.25 -7.11
CA SER A 240 1.59 -0.11 -7.66
C SER A 240 2.96 -0.75 -7.83
N LEU A 241 3.99 0.02 -8.20
CA LEU A 241 5.32 -0.53 -8.46
C LEU A 241 5.95 -1.15 -7.20
N PRO A 242 5.87 -0.55 -5.99
CA PRO A 242 6.34 -1.20 -4.77
C PRO A 242 5.69 -2.57 -4.55
N LEU A 243 4.37 -2.69 -4.73
CA LEU A 243 3.63 -3.95 -4.57
C LEU A 243 4.07 -5.01 -5.59
N ILE A 244 4.33 -4.60 -6.84
CA ILE A 244 4.80 -5.51 -7.88
C ILE A 244 6.24 -5.96 -7.60
N CYS A 245 7.10 -5.05 -7.12
CA CYS A 245 8.47 -5.37 -6.71
C CYS A 245 8.50 -6.29 -5.49
N GLU A 246 7.59 -6.13 -4.54
CA GLU A 246 7.41 -7.08 -3.42
C GLU A 246 6.92 -8.45 -3.93
N ALA A 247 5.94 -8.46 -4.85
CA ALA A 247 5.41 -9.68 -5.45
C ALA A 247 6.45 -10.47 -6.27
N PHE A 248 7.54 -9.83 -6.71
CA PHE A 248 8.68 -10.51 -7.32
C PHE A 248 9.34 -11.52 -6.37
N PHE A 249 9.27 -11.29 -5.05
CA PHE A 249 9.80 -12.17 -4.01
C PHE A 249 8.72 -13.05 -3.37
N ASP A 250 7.54 -13.14 -3.98
CA ASP A 250 6.44 -13.96 -3.46
C ASP A 250 6.81 -15.46 -3.43
N PRO A 251 6.39 -16.23 -2.41
CA PRO A 251 6.60 -17.68 -2.37
C PRO A 251 6.05 -18.44 -3.60
N SER A 252 5.02 -17.91 -4.27
CA SER A 252 4.41 -18.49 -5.47
C SER A 252 5.18 -18.14 -6.74
N ALA A 253 5.70 -19.16 -7.42
CA ALA A 253 6.45 -19.00 -8.67
C ALA A 253 5.65 -18.29 -9.79
N ASP A 254 4.33 -18.50 -9.87
CA ASP A 254 3.48 -17.86 -10.88
C ASP A 254 3.37 -16.35 -10.67
N ILE A 255 3.35 -15.92 -9.40
CA ILE A 255 3.34 -14.51 -9.03
C ILE A 255 4.69 -13.89 -9.40
N ARG A 256 5.80 -14.53 -9.00
CA ARG A 256 7.15 -14.07 -9.33
C ARG A 256 7.36 -13.89 -10.82
N LYS A 257 6.98 -14.89 -11.63
CA LYS A 257 7.10 -14.83 -13.10
C LYS A 257 6.28 -13.70 -13.70
N THR A 258 5.06 -13.48 -13.21
CA THR A 258 4.20 -12.40 -13.71
C THR A 258 4.77 -11.03 -13.35
N ALA A 259 5.25 -10.84 -12.12
CA ALA A 259 5.93 -9.61 -11.68
C ALA A 259 7.21 -9.35 -12.50
N ALA A 260 8.07 -10.37 -12.65
CA ALA A 260 9.30 -10.30 -13.44
C ALA A 260 9.01 -9.91 -14.90
N SER A 261 8.05 -10.57 -15.54
CA SER A 261 7.65 -10.25 -16.92
C SER A 261 7.20 -8.80 -17.07
N PHE A 262 6.41 -8.30 -16.12
CA PHE A 262 5.98 -6.91 -16.11
C PHE A 262 7.16 -5.95 -15.94
N LEU A 263 8.01 -6.15 -14.93
CA LEU A 263 9.16 -5.28 -14.66
C LEU A 263 10.12 -5.24 -15.87
N VAL A 264 10.44 -6.40 -16.44
CA VAL A 264 11.25 -6.52 -17.65
C VAL A 264 10.60 -5.75 -18.80
N SER A 265 9.28 -5.84 -19.00
CA SER A 265 8.58 -5.11 -20.08
C SER A 265 8.65 -3.58 -19.92
N ARG A 266 8.80 -3.08 -18.69
CA ARG A 266 8.85 -1.64 -18.38
C ARG A 266 10.23 -1.02 -18.50
N ILE A 267 11.28 -1.83 -18.55
CA ILE A 267 12.62 -1.35 -18.86
C ILE A 267 12.62 -0.91 -20.34
N PRO A 268 12.76 0.40 -20.61
CA PRO A 268 12.68 0.90 -21.98
C PRO A 268 13.86 0.38 -22.78
N VAL A 269 13.56 -0.15 -23.97
CA VAL A 269 14.56 -0.48 -24.98
C VAL A 269 14.81 0.78 -25.79
N PHE A 270 16.04 1.29 -25.75
CA PHE A 270 16.40 2.46 -26.54
C PHE A 270 16.66 2.04 -27.99
N SER A 271 15.60 1.99 -28.80
CA SER A 271 15.74 1.89 -30.26
C SER A 271 15.94 3.28 -30.82
N ALA A 272 17.13 3.54 -31.36
CA ALA A 272 17.36 4.64 -32.28
C ALA A 272 17.09 4.22 -33.75
N GLU A 273 16.65 2.97 -34.01
CA GLU A 273 16.59 2.42 -35.37
C GLU A 273 15.45 3.01 -36.22
N ASP A 274 14.45 3.63 -35.60
CA ASP A 274 13.24 4.13 -36.22
C ASP A 274 13.12 5.67 -36.24
N GLY A 275 14.13 6.39 -35.73
CA GLY A 275 14.17 7.86 -35.78
C GLY A 275 13.08 8.57 -34.96
N SER A 276 12.28 7.83 -34.19
CA SER A 276 11.38 8.38 -33.18
C SER A 276 12.17 8.95 -32.01
N GLN A 277 11.68 10.08 -31.45
CA GLN A 277 12.40 10.80 -30.41
C GLN A 277 12.75 9.90 -29.21
N PRO A 278 13.93 10.10 -28.59
CA PRO A 278 14.27 9.45 -27.34
C PRO A 278 13.37 10.00 -26.23
N VAL A 279 12.23 9.36 -26.00
CA VAL A 279 11.37 9.69 -24.88
C VAL A 279 12.07 9.13 -23.63
N LEU A 280 12.91 9.99 -23.02
CA LEU A 280 13.47 9.81 -21.69
C LEU A 280 12.35 9.88 -20.67
N VAL A 281 11.46 8.90 -20.66
CA VAL A 281 10.46 8.74 -19.61
C VAL A 281 10.69 7.37 -19.00
N LEU A 282 11.88 7.17 -18.46
CA LEU A 282 12.01 6.31 -17.30
C LEU A 282 11.27 7.06 -16.19
N ARG A 283 10.20 6.46 -15.69
CA ARG A 283 9.42 7.09 -14.63
C ARG A 283 10.26 7.05 -13.37
N ASP A 284 10.39 8.17 -12.68
CA ASP A 284 11.12 8.30 -11.41
C ASP A 284 10.88 7.12 -10.49
N GLU A 285 9.62 6.71 -10.32
CA GLU A 285 9.28 5.59 -9.44
C GLU A 285 9.89 4.25 -9.85
N LEU A 286 9.95 3.94 -11.14
CA LEU A 286 10.55 2.68 -11.61
C LEU A 286 12.06 2.68 -11.35
N ILE A 287 12.71 3.84 -11.53
CA ILE A 287 14.13 4.01 -11.22
C ILE A 287 14.36 3.77 -9.72
N LEU A 288 13.55 4.39 -8.87
CA LEU A 288 13.62 4.23 -7.41
C LEU A 288 13.48 2.76 -7.00
N GLN A 289 12.51 2.03 -7.59
CA GLN A 289 12.31 0.62 -7.28
C GLN A 289 13.49 -0.26 -7.72
N PHE A 290 14.15 0.04 -8.84
CA PHE A 290 15.35 -0.72 -9.27
C PHE A 290 16.60 -0.35 -8.46
N LEU A 291 16.79 0.92 -8.10
CA LEU A 291 17.93 1.34 -7.27
C LEU A 291 17.85 0.77 -5.84
N SER A 292 16.64 0.61 -5.31
CA SER A 292 16.39 0.01 -3.98
C SER A 292 15.92 -1.46 -4.06
N PHE A 293 16.18 -2.14 -5.18
CA PHE A 293 15.65 -3.47 -5.44
C PHE A 293 16.13 -4.49 -4.40
N GLY A 294 15.16 -5.16 -3.77
CA GLY A 294 15.41 -6.12 -2.69
C GLY A 294 15.92 -5.52 -1.37
N GLU A 295 16.15 -4.21 -1.26
CA GLU A 295 16.67 -3.60 -0.02
C GLU A 295 15.65 -3.58 1.13
N ARG A 296 14.36 -3.62 0.79
CA ARG A 296 13.24 -3.56 1.74
C ARG A 296 12.67 -4.94 2.10
N ILE A 297 13.12 -5.99 1.42
CA ILE A 297 12.60 -7.35 1.60
C ILE A 297 13.48 -8.09 2.62
N ASN A 298 12.86 -8.63 3.66
CA ASN A 298 13.53 -9.56 4.54
C ASN A 298 13.51 -10.95 3.89
N LEU A 299 14.61 -11.34 3.25
CA LEU A 299 14.72 -12.63 2.59
C LEU A 299 14.73 -13.75 3.63
N GLU A 300 13.68 -14.56 3.63
CA GLU A 300 13.65 -15.80 4.42
C GLU A 300 14.73 -16.77 3.92
N ALA A 301 15.21 -17.66 4.80
CA ALA A 301 16.24 -18.63 4.46
C ALA A 301 15.86 -19.51 3.25
N GLU A 302 14.56 -19.79 3.06
CA GLU A 302 14.05 -20.57 1.92
C GLU A 302 14.15 -19.81 0.59
N LEU A 303 14.03 -18.47 0.62
CA LEU A 303 14.09 -17.62 -0.56
C LEU A 303 15.52 -17.15 -0.88
N ALA A 304 16.43 -17.16 0.08
CA ALA A 304 17.80 -16.65 -0.06
C ALA A 304 18.60 -17.33 -1.20
N GLU A 305 18.25 -18.56 -1.56
CA GLU A 305 18.89 -19.35 -2.62
C GLU A 305 17.89 -19.78 -3.73
N ASP A 306 16.75 -19.09 -3.88
CA ASP A 306 15.76 -19.41 -4.92
C ASP A 306 16.32 -19.13 -6.32
N ALA A 307 16.70 -20.20 -7.02
CA ALA A 307 17.29 -20.12 -8.35
C ALA A 307 16.40 -19.41 -9.38
N GLY A 308 15.06 -19.48 -9.23
CA GLY A 308 14.13 -18.79 -10.13
C GLY A 308 14.14 -17.27 -9.94
N ILE A 309 14.31 -16.81 -8.69
CA ILE A 309 14.50 -15.38 -8.39
C ILE A 309 15.83 -14.89 -8.95
N VAL A 310 16.91 -15.66 -8.72
CA VAL A 310 18.25 -15.34 -9.23
C VAL A 310 18.25 -15.22 -10.76
N GLU A 311 17.67 -16.18 -11.47
CA GLU A 311 17.56 -16.16 -12.93
C GLU A 311 16.77 -14.93 -13.42
N ALA A 312 15.64 -14.63 -12.79
CA ALA A 312 14.82 -13.46 -13.14
C ALA A 312 15.53 -12.13 -12.86
N CYS A 313 16.29 -12.01 -11.75
CA CYS A 313 17.13 -10.85 -11.48
C CYS A 313 18.20 -10.67 -12.57
N ARG A 314 18.84 -11.76 -12.98
CA ARG A 314 19.85 -11.74 -14.05
C ARG A 314 19.24 -11.41 -15.41
N ASP A 315 18.01 -11.83 -15.68
CA ASP A 315 17.27 -11.40 -16.88
C ASP A 315 17.06 -9.88 -16.89
N ILE A 316 16.65 -9.31 -15.75
CA ILE A 316 16.49 -7.87 -15.57
C ILE A 316 17.83 -7.15 -15.77
N ALA A 317 18.89 -7.60 -15.09
CA ALA A 317 20.24 -7.04 -15.19
C ALA A 317 20.75 -7.08 -16.65
N ARG A 318 20.66 -8.25 -17.31
CA ARG A 318 21.03 -8.41 -18.73
C ARG A 318 20.25 -7.48 -19.64
N LYS A 319 18.96 -7.22 -19.37
CA LYS A 319 18.17 -6.27 -20.16
C LYS A 319 18.62 -4.82 -19.96
N LEU A 320 18.95 -4.44 -18.73
CA LEU A 320 19.55 -3.13 -18.43
C LEU A 320 20.90 -2.98 -19.13
N ASP A 321 21.71 -4.05 -19.18
CA ASP A 321 23.02 -4.06 -19.82
C ASP A 321 22.99 -4.06 -21.35
N ALA A 322 22.03 -4.77 -21.95
CA ALA A 322 21.87 -4.83 -23.40
C ALA A 322 21.53 -3.47 -24.03
N SER A 323 21.17 -2.47 -23.22
CA SER A 323 20.71 -1.14 -23.65
C SER A 323 21.84 -0.15 -23.99
N TRP A 324 23.01 -0.64 -24.43
CA TRP A 324 24.18 0.19 -24.75
C TRP A 324 24.30 0.48 -26.26
N PRO A 325 24.68 1.71 -26.67
CA PRO A 325 24.89 2.01 -28.08
C PRO A 325 26.12 1.29 -28.65
N LYS A 326 25.94 0.66 -29.82
CA LYS A 326 26.98 -0.13 -30.53
C LYS A 326 28.29 0.65 -30.81
N TRP A 327 28.24 1.99 -30.86
CA TRP A 327 29.40 2.83 -31.17
C TRP A 327 30.45 2.91 -30.06
N ALA A 328 30.08 2.57 -28.82
CA ALA A 328 30.96 2.75 -27.65
C ALA A 328 31.77 1.49 -27.29
N GLY A 329 31.56 0.33 -27.95
CA GLY A 329 32.45 -0.84 -27.90
C GLY A 329 32.74 -1.44 -26.51
N TRP A 330 31.94 -1.09 -25.50
CA TRP A 330 32.16 -1.43 -24.09
C TRP A 330 31.05 -2.36 -23.60
N GLN A 331 31.45 -3.49 -23.01
CA GLN A 331 30.60 -4.31 -22.14
C GLN A 331 31.36 -4.43 -20.83
N GLU A 332 30.87 -3.78 -19.77
CA GLU A 332 31.23 -4.18 -18.41
C GLU A 332 30.48 -5.51 -18.19
N GLY A 333 31.22 -6.62 -18.11
CA GLY A 333 30.63 -7.91 -17.80
C GLY A 333 30.12 -7.90 -16.35
N LEU A 334 29.01 -8.58 -16.10
CA LEU A 334 28.66 -9.00 -14.74
C LEU A 334 29.64 -10.12 -14.37
N ASP A 335 30.55 -9.86 -13.43
CA ASP A 335 31.38 -10.91 -12.84
C ASP A 335 30.49 -11.83 -11.96
N ASP A 336 30.52 -13.15 -12.18
CA ASP A 336 29.72 -14.20 -11.49
C ASP A 336 30.67 -15.01 -10.54
N PRO A 337 30.25 -15.74 -9.46
CA PRO A 337 28.91 -16.28 -9.16
C PRO A 337 28.56 -16.34 -7.66
N ASP A 338 27.89 -15.31 -7.13
CA ASP A 338 27.07 -15.55 -5.93
C ASP A 338 25.65 -15.88 -6.40
N SER A 339 25.24 -17.13 -6.17
CA SER A 339 23.89 -17.60 -6.47
C SER A 339 22.88 -17.20 -5.40
N SER A 340 23.26 -16.34 -4.44
CA SER A 340 22.34 -15.77 -3.49
C SER A 340 21.40 -14.77 -4.17
N VAL A 341 20.17 -14.72 -3.69
CA VAL A 341 19.20 -13.69 -4.09
C VAL A 341 19.69 -12.30 -3.67
N GLU A 342 20.45 -12.17 -2.58
CA GLU A 342 21.01 -10.89 -2.17
C GLU A 342 21.98 -10.33 -3.22
N ALA A 343 22.90 -11.16 -3.71
CA ALA A 343 23.81 -10.77 -4.78
C ALA A 343 23.06 -10.46 -6.07
N ALA A 344 22.13 -11.33 -6.49
CA ALA A 344 21.34 -11.12 -7.71
C ALA A 344 20.49 -9.83 -7.66
N THR A 345 19.93 -9.48 -6.50
CA THR A 345 19.21 -8.20 -6.35
C THR A 345 20.17 -7.01 -6.34
N CYS A 346 21.39 -7.17 -5.81
CA CYS A 346 22.43 -6.15 -5.88
C CYS A 346 22.86 -5.90 -7.34
N GLU A 347 23.03 -6.96 -8.13
CA GLU A 347 23.32 -6.88 -9.57
C GLU A 347 22.28 -6.05 -10.31
N VAL A 348 20.99 -6.24 -10.04
CA VAL A 348 19.90 -5.42 -10.64
C VAL A 348 20.10 -3.93 -10.34
N SER A 349 20.37 -3.56 -9.08
CA SER A 349 20.56 -2.16 -8.68
C SER A 349 21.83 -1.56 -9.28
N VAL A 350 22.94 -2.29 -9.29
CA VAL A 350 24.20 -1.87 -9.94
C VAL A 350 24.00 -1.68 -11.45
N SER A 351 23.34 -2.63 -12.11
CA SER A 351 23.02 -2.56 -13.53
C SER A 351 22.16 -1.34 -13.85
N MET A 352 21.25 -0.95 -12.94
CA MET A 352 20.44 0.25 -13.08
C MET A 352 21.29 1.53 -12.99
N VAL A 353 22.21 1.62 -12.03
CA VAL A 353 23.15 2.76 -11.93
C VAL A 353 23.98 2.89 -13.21
N GLN A 354 24.55 1.78 -13.67
CA GLN A 354 25.32 1.74 -14.91
C GLN A 354 24.43 2.11 -16.10
N PHE A 355 23.20 1.62 -16.17
CA PHE A 355 22.23 2.02 -17.18
C PHE A 355 22.01 3.54 -17.17
N LEU A 356 21.73 4.18 -16.03
CA LEU A 356 21.56 5.63 -15.94
C LEU A 356 22.79 6.41 -16.41
N ARG A 357 24.00 6.01 -15.97
CA ARG A 357 25.28 6.56 -16.46
C ARG A 357 25.35 6.49 -17.98
N ARG A 358 25.08 5.31 -18.52
CA ARG A 358 25.12 5.01 -19.94
C ARG A 358 24.14 5.90 -20.73
N ARG A 359 22.91 6.04 -20.23
CA ARG A 359 21.89 6.93 -20.78
C ARG A 359 22.35 8.39 -20.80
N PHE A 360 23.00 8.84 -19.73
CA PHE A 360 23.51 10.21 -19.64
C PHE A 360 24.63 10.47 -20.66
N CYS A 361 25.59 9.56 -20.82
CA CYS A 361 26.64 9.66 -21.85
C CYS A 361 26.05 9.79 -23.26
N GLU A 362 25.08 8.95 -23.59
CA GLU A 362 24.42 9.00 -24.90
C GLU A 362 23.66 10.32 -25.09
N TRP A 363 22.94 10.78 -24.07
CA TRP A 363 22.29 12.08 -24.09
C TRP A 363 23.31 13.21 -24.35
N GLN A 364 24.43 13.24 -23.62
CA GLN A 364 25.52 14.21 -23.85
C GLN A 364 26.03 14.17 -25.29
N HIS A 365 26.24 12.97 -25.83
CA HIS A 365 26.70 12.81 -27.22
C HIS A 365 25.71 13.43 -28.23
N LEU A 366 24.41 13.17 -28.07
CA LEU A 366 23.38 13.75 -28.93
C LEU A 366 23.29 15.29 -28.80
N GLN A 367 23.51 15.85 -27.61
CA GLN A 367 23.55 17.31 -27.43
C GLN A 367 24.67 17.96 -28.24
N THR A 368 25.85 17.33 -28.27
CA THR A 368 27.02 17.85 -29.02
C THR A 368 26.81 17.84 -30.53
N GLN A 369 25.93 16.99 -31.06
CA GLN A 369 25.63 16.89 -32.49
C GLN A 369 24.49 17.80 -32.95
N ASP A 370 23.45 18.00 -32.12
CA ASP A 370 22.20 18.63 -32.55
C ASP A 370 22.01 20.10 -32.10
N GLY A 371 22.88 20.66 -31.26
CA GLY A 371 22.77 22.06 -30.81
C GLY A 371 21.47 22.38 -30.05
N ARG A 372 20.99 21.44 -29.22
CA ARG A 372 19.66 21.49 -28.58
C ARG A 372 19.53 22.56 -27.46
N PRO A 373 18.30 23.02 -27.15
CA PRO A 373 18.06 24.10 -26.18
C PRO A 373 18.35 23.72 -24.71
N ALA A 374 18.77 24.71 -23.90
CA ALA A 374 19.13 24.56 -22.49
C ALA A 374 18.05 23.94 -21.57
N ARG A 375 16.75 24.10 -21.88
CA ARG A 375 15.66 23.53 -21.06
C ARG A 375 15.67 22.00 -21.03
N PHE A 376 15.96 21.37 -22.17
CA PHE A 376 16.08 19.90 -22.27
C PHE A 376 17.34 19.36 -21.59
N GLN A 377 18.27 20.24 -21.21
CA GLN A 377 19.48 19.88 -20.46
C GLN A 377 19.21 19.73 -18.98
N LEU A 378 18.30 20.51 -18.41
CA LEU A 378 17.92 20.39 -17.01
C LEU A 378 17.09 19.13 -16.74
N GLU A 379 16.04 18.88 -17.54
CA GLU A 379 15.16 17.71 -17.37
C GLU A 379 15.93 16.39 -17.43
N ALA A 380 16.79 16.20 -18.44
CA ALA A 380 17.62 14.98 -18.55
C ALA A 380 18.64 14.82 -17.41
N VAL A 381 19.16 15.93 -16.85
CA VAL A 381 20.03 15.89 -15.66
C VAL A 381 19.24 15.44 -14.44
N PHE A 382 18.02 15.94 -14.26
CA PHE A 382 17.14 15.50 -13.16
C PHE A 382 16.74 14.02 -13.33
N ASP A 383 16.38 13.57 -14.52
CA ASP A 383 15.87 12.19 -14.67
C ASP A 383 16.98 11.12 -14.62
N LEU A 384 18.23 11.49 -14.91
CA LEU A 384 19.34 10.52 -15.04
C LEU A 384 20.39 10.62 -13.92
N LEU A 385 20.77 11.84 -13.49
CA LEU A 385 21.81 12.02 -12.47
C LEU A 385 21.26 12.12 -11.07
N HIS A 386 20.11 12.77 -10.87
CA HIS A 386 19.53 12.95 -9.54
C HIS A 386 19.26 11.61 -8.83
N PRO A 387 18.70 10.56 -9.46
CA PRO A 387 18.49 9.28 -8.79
C PRO A 387 19.80 8.60 -8.37
N MET A 388 20.87 8.73 -9.17
CA MET A 388 22.18 8.20 -8.81
C MET A 388 22.75 8.89 -7.56
N VAL A 389 22.52 10.20 -7.44
CA VAL A 389 22.99 11.01 -6.32
C VAL A 389 22.15 10.81 -5.06
N GLU A 390 20.81 10.85 -5.19
CA GLU A 390 19.90 10.78 -4.04
C GLU A 390 19.71 9.36 -3.53
N ASP A 391 19.50 8.38 -4.42
CA ASP A 391 19.15 7.01 -4.05
C ASP A 391 20.36 6.08 -4.17
N GLY A 392 21.14 6.23 -5.25
CA GLY A 392 22.35 5.42 -5.48
C GLY A 392 23.39 5.57 -4.36
N LEU A 393 23.69 6.81 -3.93
CA LEU A 393 24.63 7.07 -2.83
C LEU A 393 24.05 6.79 -1.43
N ARG A 394 22.72 6.68 -1.29
CA ARG A 394 22.06 6.35 0.00
C ARG A 394 21.69 4.88 0.14
N SER A 395 21.87 4.09 -0.91
CA SER A 395 21.65 2.64 -0.90
C SER A 395 22.35 1.97 0.28
N ARG A 396 21.69 0.98 0.88
CA ARG A 396 22.26 0.19 1.98
C ARG A 396 23.39 -0.71 1.47
N LYS A 397 23.29 -1.13 0.20
CA LYS A 397 24.27 -1.97 -0.50
C LYS A 397 25.47 -1.14 -0.92
N TRP A 398 26.63 -1.42 -0.34
CA TRP A 398 27.84 -0.63 -0.60
C TRP A 398 28.33 -0.75 -2.04
N GLN A 399 28.06 -1.87 -2.71
CA GLN A 399 28.35 -2.08 -4.13
C GLN A 399 27.58 -1.10 -5.02
N VAL A 400 26.31 -0.82 -4.67
CA VAL A 400 25.49 0.17 -5.39
C VAL A 400 26.05 1.58 -5.18
N ARG A 401 26.44 1.91 -3.93
CA ARG A 401 27.11 3.19 -3.64
C ARG A 401 28.43 3.32 -4.39
N GLN A 402 29.26 2.27 -4.42
CA GLN A 402 30.50 2.26 -5.19
C GLN A 402 30.24 2.48 -6.68
N ALA A 403 29.30 1.74 -7.28
CA ALA A 403 28.93 1.88 -8.68
C ALA A 403 28.42 3.29 -9.00
N ALA A 404 27.69 3.92 -8.07
CA ALA A 404 27.25 5.30 -8.20
C ALA A 404 28.45 6.27 -8.21
N VAL A 405 29.41 6.12 -7.29
CA VAL A 405 30.63 6.94 -7.28
C VAL A 405 31.46 6.73 -8.55
N GLU A 406 31.68 5.49 -8.99
CA GLU A 406 32.41 5.17 -10.23
C GLU A 406 31.72 5.78 -11.46
N SER A 407 30.40 5.71 -11.47
CA SER A 407 29.61 6.34 -12.52
C SER A 407 29.73 7.85 -12.50
N LEU A 408 29.71 8.47 -11.31
CA LEU A 408 29.95 9.89 -11.11
C LEU A 408 31.42 10.31 -11.31
N ILE A 409 32.39 9.39 -11.36
CA ILE A 409 33.76 9.70 -11.81
C ILE A 409 33.82 9.76 -13.34
N SER A 410 33.00 8.94 -14.00
CA SER A 410 33.12 8.64 -15.42
C SER A 410 32.49 9.69 -16.33
N LEU A 411 31.52 10.48 -15.86
CA LEU A 411 30.91 11.54 -16.67
C LEU A 411 31.76 12.82 -16.53
N GLU A 412 32.11 13.49 -17.63
CA GLU A 412 32.84 14.78 -17.59
C GLU A 412 32.00 15.89 -18.25
N PRO A 413 32.07 17.15 -17.79
CA PRO A 413 32.51 17.66 -16.49
C PRO A 413 31.30 17.94 -15.57
N PHE A 414 31.29 17.38 -14.36
CA PHE A 414 30.16 17.55 -13.44
C PHE A 414 30.05 18.96 -12.86
N GLY A 415 28.80 19.37 -12.65
CA GLY A 415 28.46 20.54 -11.84
C GLY A 415 28.68 20.29 -10.33
N VAL A 416 28.74 21.40 -9.58
CA VAL A 416 28.98 21.48 -8.13
C VAL A 416 28.13 20.50 -7.29
N ASN A 417 26.93 20.11 -7.77
CA ASN A 417 26.00 19.25 -7.05
C ASN A 417 26.51 17.82 -6.78
N ALA A 418 27.12 17.17 -7.78
CA ALA A 418 27.66 15.82 -7.60
C ALA A 418 28.83 15.83 -6.59
N LEU A 419 29.65 16.89 -6.64
CA LEU A 419 30.77 17.10 -5.72
C LEU A 419 30.29 17.33 -4.28
N VAL A 420 29.26 18.18 -4.08
CA VAL A 420 28.65 18.40 -2.77
C VAL A 420 28.04 17.10 -2.22
N ALA A 421 27.30 16.36 -3.04
CA ALA A 421 26.70 15.10 -2.62
C ALA A 421 27.76 14.05 -2.24
N LEU A 422 28.85 13.94 -3.00
CA LEU A 422 29.96 13.04 -2.66
C LEU A 422 30.67 13.44 -1.36
N ILE A 423 30.84 14.74 -1.10
CA ILE A 423 31.39 15.23 0.18
C ILE A 423 30.47 14.86 1.35
N LEU A 424 29.15 15.05 1.19
CA LEU A 424 28.17 14.68 2.22
C LEU A 424 28.12 13.16 2.43
N ALA A 425 28.19 12.37 1.37
CA ALA A 425 28.22 10.92 1.43
C ALA A 425 29.50 10.42 2.13
N GLN A 426 30.67 10.97 1.80
CA GLN A 426 31.95 10.62 2.40
C GLN A 426 31.96 10.80 3.93
N GLN A 427 31.30 11.84 4.45
CA GLN A 427 31.20 12.07 5.91
C GLN A 427 30.43 10.97 6.65
N LYS A 428 29.54 10.27 5.95
CA LYS A 428 28.68 9.21 6.50
C LYS A 428 29.17 7.80 6.12
N GLU A 429 30.04 7.69 5.12
CA GLU A 429 30.52 6.42 4.59
C GLU A 429 31.48 5.70 5.56
N LYS A 430 31.29 4.38 5.66
CA LYS A 430 32.10 3.51 6.53
C LYS A 430 32.81 2.41 5.74
N GLU A 431 32.35 2.12 4.53
CA GLU A 431 32.87 1.05 3.71
C GLU A 431 34.15 1.46 2.99
N LYS A 432 35.21 0.68 3.21
CA LYS A 432 36.57 1.02 2.77
C LYS A 432 36.65 1.14 1.25
N GLN A 433 36.03 0.22 0.52
CA GLN A 433 36.05 0.16 -0.94
C GLN A 433 35.37 1.40 -1.56
N VAL A 434 34.29 1.88 -0.94
CA VAL A 434 33.60 3.10 -1.37
C VAL A 434 34.48 4.31 -1.09
N LEU A 435 35.09 4.40 0.10
CA LEU A 435 36.01 5.48 0.46
C LEU A 435 37.24 5.54 -0.45
N GLU A 436 37.83 4.40 -0.81
CA GLU A 436 38.95 4.31 -1.75
C GLU A 436 38.54 4.80 -3.15
N THR A 437 37.32 4.50 -3.58
CA THR A 437 36.75 4.98 -4.84
C THR A 437 36.50 6.49 -4.80
N MET A 438 35.93 7.01 -3.72
CA MET A 438 35.79 8.46 -3.51
C MET A 438 37.14 9.17 -3.47
N ALA A 439 38.18 8.56 -2.87
CA ALA A 439 39.52 9.13 -2.85
C ALA A 439 40.12 9.29 -4.26
N ARG A 440 39.88 8.32 -5.17
CA ARG A 440 40.25 8.46 -6.59
C ARG A 440 39.57 9.65 -7.25
N PHE A 441 38.27 9.86 -6.97
CA PHE A 441 37.53 11.03 -7.45
C PHE A 441 38.16 12.34 -6.94
N PHE A 442 38.41 12.45 -5.63
CA PHE A 442 39.00 13.67 -5.04
C PHE A 442 40.45 13.90 -5.46
N ALA A 443 41.23 12.84 -5.72
CA ALA A 443 42.57 13.01 -6.30
C ALA A 443 42.51 13.57 -7.73
N LYS A 444 41.48 13.20 -8.50
CA LYS A 444 41.27 13.70 -9.87
C LYS A 444 40.75 15.15 -9.90
N TYR A 445 39.86 15.53 -8.98
CA TYR A 445 39.10 16.80 -9.05
C TYR A 445 39.26 17.75 -7.86
N GLY A 446 39.87 17.31 -6.76
CA GLY A 446 39.99 18.09 -5.52
C GLY A 446 40.86 19.34 -5.65
N CYS A 447 41.70 19.42 -6.68
CA CYS A 447 42.54 20.58 -6.99
C CYS A 447 41.74 21.79 -7.48
N ASP A 448 40.56 21.57 -8.08
CA ASP A 448 39.71 22.63 -8.65
C ASP A 448 38.56 23.07 -7.72
N TYR A 449 38.50 22.53 -6.50
CA TYR A 449 37.44 22.85 -5.53
C TYR A 449 37.42 24.33 -5.13
N GLU A 450 38.61 24.96 -4.98
CA GLU A 450 38.73 26.37 -4.62
C GLU A 450 38.30 27.31 -5.76
N ASN A 451 38.52 26.92 -7.02
CA ASN A 451 38.09 27.71 -8.19
C ASN A 451 36.58 27.58 -8.47
N ASN A 452 35.97 26.45 -8.10
CA ASN A 452 34.54 26.18 -8.33
C ASN A 452 33.60 26.80 -7.27
N GLN A 453 34.14 27.44 -6.22
CA GLN A 453 33.33 28.19 -5.23
C GLN A 453 32.57 29.39 -5.81
N GLN A 454 32.86 29.83 -7.04
CA GLN A 454 32.15 30.94 -7.67
C GLN A 454 30.82 30.54 -8.35
N LEU A 455 30.51 29.25 -8.46
CA LEU A 455 29.26 28.74 -9.05
C LEU A 455 28.09 28.60 -8.04
N PHE A 456 28.23 29.16 -6.83
CA PHE A 456 27.28 29.05 -5.72
C PHE A 456 25.95 29.83 -5.88
N TYR A 457 25.65 30.41 -7.04
CA TYR A 457 24.53 31.35 -7.18
C TYR A 457 23.17 30.77 -7.62
N TYR A 458 23.00 29.45 -7.66
CA TYR A 458 21.76 28.81 -8.14
C TYR A 458 21.08 27.84 -7.17
N PHE A 459 21.24 27.95 -5.84
CA PHE A 459 20.65 26.94 -4.93
C PHE A 459 20.12 27.48 -3.58
N ASP A 460 19.01 28.24 -3.64
CA ASP A 460 18.10 28.44 -2.48
C ASP A 460 17.01 27.34 -2.37
N HIS A 461 17.04 26.33 -3.26
CA HIS A 461 16.01 25.27 -3.31
C HIS A 461 16.48 23.88 -2.86
N PHE A 462 17.76 23.66 -2.58
CA PHE A 462 18.25 22.33 -2.14
C PHE A 462 18.24 22.14 -0.61
N ASP A 463 18.41 23.21 0.18
CA ASP A 463 18.33 23.15 1.65
C ASP A 463 16.92 22.82 2.18
N CYS A 464 15.89 22.98 1.35
CA CYS A 464 14.53 22.55 1.65
C CYS A 464 14.32 21.03 1.44
N TRP A 465 15.29 20.33 0.84
CA TRP A 465 15.18 18.93 0.43
C TRP A 465 16.01 17.96 1.28
N CYS A 466 16.94 18.48 2.08
CA CYS A 466 17.72 17.69 3.05
C CYS A 466 17.18 17.77 4.50
N SER A 467 16.02 18.39 4.73
CA SER A 467 15.34 18.29 6.02
C SER A 467 14.61 16.96 6.13
N ASP A 468 14.96 16.17 7.16
CA ASP A 468 14.40 14.88 7.60
C ASP A 468 12.88 14.89 7.90
N GLU A 469 12.04 15.61 7.14
CA GLU A 469 10.58 15.67 7.34
C GLU A 469 9.79 14.70 6.44
N SER A 470 10.44 13.90 5.58
CA SER A 470 9.77 12.95 4.67
C SER A 470 9.65 11.51 5.19
N ASP A 471 10.36 11.13 6.26
CA ASP A 471 10.40 9.73 6.72
C ASP A 471 9.40 9.41 7.85
N GLY A 472 8.63 10.41 8.29
CA GLY A 472 7.64 10.25 9.37
C GLY A 472 6.42 9.40 9.00
N ASP A 473 6.07 9.33 7.71
CA ASP A 473 4.85 8.61 7.31
C ASP A 473 5.06 7.09 7.21
N TYR A 474 6.23 6.59 6.80
CA TYR A 474 6.40 5.13 6.58
C TYR A 474 6.62 4.31 7.86
N ALA A 475 7.16 4.92 8.92
CA ALA A 475 7.44 4.24 10.20
C ALA A 475 6.18 4.03 11.05
N GLU A 476 5.13 4.85 10.88
CA GLU A 476 3.86 4.71 11.61
C GLU A 476 3.01 3.51 11.08
N TYR A 477 3.30 2.99 9.88
CA TYR A 477 2.52 1.91 9.27
C TYR A 477 2.86 0.50 9.78
N LEU A 478 4.07 0.26 10.29
CA LEU A 478 4.48 -1.07 10.77
C LEU A 478 4.07 -1.33 12.23
N GLU A 479 3.81 -0.29 13.04
CA GLU A 479 3.34 -0.48 14.42
C GLU A 479 1.84 -0.87 14.50
N GLU A 480 1.05 -0.66 13.43
CA GLU A 480 -0.34 -1.14 13.34
C GLU A 480 -0.47 -2.63 12.94
N GLU A 481 0.59 -3.26 12.39
CA GLU A 481 0.55 -4.66 11.93
C GLU A 481 0.54 -5.69 13.06
N GLU A 482 1.02 -5.35 14.27
CA GLU A 482 1.04 -6.27 15.42
C GLU A 482 -0.35 -6.55 16.03
N GLU A 483 -1.42 -5.86 15.60
CA GLU A 483 -2.77 -6.03 16.17
C GLU A 483 -3.64 -7.09 15.47
N TRP A 484 -3.14 -7.79 14.43
CA TRP A 484 -3.96 -8.69 13.58
C TRP A 484 -3.58 -10.17 13.58
N GLN A 485 -3.46 -10.77 14.76
CA GLN A 485 -3.48 -12.23 14.90
C GLN A 485 -4.78 -12.67 15.58
N LEU A 486 -5.71 -13.28 14.82
CA LEU A 486 -6.37 -14.57 15.09
C LEU A 486 -7.67 -14.74 14.28
N ARG A 487 -7.59 -15.63 13.29
CA ARG A 487 -8.66 -16.15 12.44
C ARG A 487 -9.43 -17.25 13.18
N ASP A 488 -10.75 -17.25 13.15
CA ASP A 488 -11.55 -18.44 13.47
C ASP A 488 -12.02 -19.16 12.20
N LYS A 489 -12.35 -20.45 12.33
CA LYS A 489 -12.69 -21.33 11.20
C LYS A 489 -14.10 -21.07 10.62
N ASN A 490 -14.85 -20.11 11.18
CA ASN A 490 -16.28 -19.93 10.89
C ASN A 490 -16.67 -18.50 10.48
N GLY A 491 -15.71 -17.61 10.19
CA GLY A 491 -16.00 -16.27 9.66
C GLY A 491 -16.48 -15.27 10.72
N GLY A 492 -16.02 -15.38 11.97
CA GLY A 492 -16.30 -14.41 13.03
C GLY A 492 -15.13 -13.48 13.36
N TYR A 493 -15.44 -12.22 13.69
CA TYR A 493 -14.49 -11.30 14.37
C TYR A 493 -14.20 -11.82 15.78
N SER A 494 -12.92 -12.08 16.10
CA SER A 494 -12.50 -12.33 17.48
C SER A 494 -12.55 -11.03 18.29
N LYS A 495 -13.30 -11.05 19.39
CA LYS A 495 -13.63 -9.92 20.28
C LYS A 495 -12.40 -9.11 20.71
N SER A 496 -12.23 -7.90 20.18
CA SER A 496 -11.23 -6.91 20.64
C SER A 496 -11.87 -5.67 21.29
N HIS A 497 -12.81 -5.86 22.23
CA HIS A 497 -13.24 -4.79 23.14
C HIS A 497 -12.53 -4.82 24.52
N LEU A 498 -11.56 -5.71 24.73
CA LEU A 498 -10.84 -5.85 26.00
C LEU A 498 -9.43 -5.20 26.03
N SER A 499 -8.87 -4.77 24.89
CA SER A 499 -7.49 -4.29 24.83
C SER A 499 -7.28 -2.86 25.38
N ARG A 500 -8.27 -1.96 25.28
CA ARG A 500 -8.14 -0.60 25.84
C ARG A 500 -8.26 -0.56 27.37
N SER A 501 -9.16 -1.36 27.96
CA SER A 501 -9.32 -1.41 29.42
C SER A 501 -8.19 -2.21 30.10
N ALA A 502 -7.69 -3.26 29.45
CA ALA A 502 -6.55 -4.05 29.95
C ALA A 502 -5.21 -3.27 29.91
N ARG A 503 -4.94 -2.44 28.89
CA ARG A 503 -3.74 -1.59 28.85
C ARG A 503 -3.76 -0.50 29.93
N HIS A 504 -4.93 0.02 30.31
CA HIS A 504 -5.07 0.99 31.40
C HIS A 504 -4.81 0.33 32.79
N ASN A 505 -5.40 -0.84 33.04
CA ASN A 505 -5.24 -1.53 34.33
C ASN A 505 -3.84 -2.09 34.58
N LYS A 506 -3.08 -2.39 33.51
CA LYS A 506 -1.68 -2.84 33.63
C LYS A 506 -0.69 -1.71 33.93
N LYS A 507 -1.02 -0.45 33.60
CA LYS A 507 -0.12 0.70 33.77
C LYS A 507 -0.36 1.51 35.05
N HIS A 508 -1.57 1.48 35.63
CA HIS A 508 -1.92 2.34 36.76
C HIS A 508 -2.52 1.65 38.01
N GLY A 509 -2.60 0.32 38.04
CA GLY A 509 -3.19 -0.40 39.18
C GLY A 509 -4.71 -0.24 39.24
N ALA A 510 -5.40 -1.27 39.73
CA ALA A 510 -6.83 -1.46 39.53
C ALA A 510 -7.76 -0.52 40.34
N ASP A 511 -7.25 0.55 40.96
CA ASP A 511 -7.98 1.26 42.03
C ASP A 511 -7.88 2.80 42.00
N SER A 512 -7.82 3.41 40.81
CA SER A 512 -7.87 4.88 40.69
C SER A 512 -9.21 5.36 40.11
N SER A 513 -10.09 5.87 40.98
CA SER A 513 -11.42 6.40 40.66
C SER A 513 -11.43 7.82 40.06
N ARG A 514 -10.41 8.23 39.28
CA ARG A 514 -10.31 9.61 38.77
C ARG A 514 -10.10 9.70 37.26
N ASP A 515 -10.92 10.58 36.65
CA ASP A 515 -11.03 10.85 35.22
C ASP A 515 -9.75 11.56 34.66
N PRO A 516 -9.18 11.09 33.51
CA PRO A 516 -7.98 11.63 32.86
C PRO A 516 -7.96 13.15 32.63
N GLY A 517 -9.13 13.79 32.48
CA GLY A 517 -9.22 15.23 32.25
C GLY A 517 -8.75 16.08 33.45
N THR A 518 -8.79 15.52 34.65
CA THR A 518 -8.48 16.22 35.92
C THR A 518 -6.97 16.26 36.17
N ASP A 519 -6.27 15.18 35.82
CA ASP A 519 -4.85 14.98 36.09
C ASP A 519 -3.94 15.83 35.17
N ALA A 520 -4.38 16.02 33.92
CA ALA A 520 -3.71 16.89 32.96
C ALA A 520 -3.77 18.38 33.35
N ARG A 521 -4.89 18.83 33.96
CA ARG A 521 -5.04 20.22 34.43
C ARG A 521 -4.18 20.51 35.65
N GLN A 522 -4.03 19.54 36.56
CA GLN A 522 -3.18 19.70 37.75
C GLN A 522 -1.69 19.70 37.41
N LYS A 523 -1.25 18.85 36.46
CA LYS A 523 0.14 18.84 35.96
C LYS A 523 0.50 20.11 35.19
N ARG A 524 -0.47 20.76 34.52
CA ARG A 524 -0.26 22.06 33.86
C ARG A 524 -0.12 23.21 34.87
N TRP A 525 -0.89 23.19 35.95
CA TRP A 525 -0.79 24.17 37.04
C TRP A 525 0.53 24.07 37.82
N GLN A 526 1.04 22.85 38.04
CA GLN A 526 2.31 22.62 38.75
C GLN A 526 3.58 22.99 37.93
N ARG A 527 3.46 23.13 36.60
CA ARG A 527 4.57 23.59 35.74
C ARG A 527 4.74 25.11 35.74
N LEU A 528 3.71 25.87 36.11
CA LEU A 528 3.70 27.33 36.09
C LEU A 528 4.22 27.97 37.39
N THR A 529 4.60 27.18 38.39
CA THR A 529 4.92 27.68 39.75
C THR A 529 6.28 27.23 40.31
N LYS A 530 7.26 26.81 39.49
CA LYS A 530 8.58 26.38 39.98
C LYS A 530 9.69 27.45 39.89
N PRO A 531 10.66 27.50 40.82
CA PRO A 531 11.63 28.61 40.97
C PRO A 531 12.88 28.51 40.08
N GLU A 532 13.65 29.61 40.02
CA GLU A 532 14.75 29.99 39.11
C GLU A 532 15.90 28.98 38.87
N GLU A 533 16.05 27.91 39.66
CA GLU A 533 17.19 26.99 39.51
C GLU A 533 17.17 26.13 38.22
N THR A 534 16.02 26.04 37.54
CA THR A 534 15.90 25.26 36.29
C THR A 534 16.36 25.99 35.02
N GLN A 535 16.65 27.29 35.09
CA GLN A 535 17.22 28.04 33.95
C GLN A 535 18.73 27.76 33.77
N ASN A 536 19.48 27.54 34.86
CA ASN A 536 20.92 27.26 34.81
C ASN A 536 21.28 25.93 34.13
N PHE A 537 20.39 24.93 34.16
CA PHE A 537 20.66 23.62 33.54
C PHE A 537 20.54 23.66 32.01
N ALA A 538 19.64 24.50 31.47
CA ALA A 538 19.46 24.68 30.03
C ALA A 538 20.63 25.45 29.39
N GLU A 539 21.19 26.44 30.10
CA GLU A 539 22.38 27.17 29.64
C GLU A 539 23.65 26.33 29.66
N SER A 540 23.83 25.48 30.69
CA SER A 540 24.95 24.54 30.77
C SER A 540 24.95 23.53 29.62
N LYS A 541 23.76 23.06 29.18
CA LYS A 541 23.61 22.16 28.03
C LYS A 541 23.93 22.83 26.68
N ARG A 542 23.62 24.13 26.53
CA ARG A 542 23.96 24.94 25.34
C ARG A 542 25.46 25.19 25.23
N LYS A 543 26.15 25.40 26.35
CA LYS A 543 27.62 25.57 26.39
C LYS A 543 28.34 24.29 25.94
N SER A 544 27.89 23.12 26.40
CA SER A 544 28.42 21.81 25.99
C SER A 544 28.26 21.51 24.48
N SER A 545 27.19 21.98 23.84
CA SER A 545 26.98 21.78 22.39
C SER A 545 27.94 22.63 21.55
N ARG A 546 28.16 23.89 21.94
CA ARG A 546 29.13 24.78 21.28
C ARG A 546 30.57 24.30 21.42
N ASP A 547 30.92 23.73 22.57
CA ASP A 547 32.27 23.19 22.79
C ASP A 547 32.51 21.91 21.95
N LYS A 548 31.48 21.07 21.76
CA LYS A 548 31.56 19.90 20.85
C LYS A 548 31.70 20.31 19.38
N GLU A 549 31.00 21.36 18.96
CA GLU A 549 31.10 21.89 17.60
C GLU A 549 32.48 22.51 17.32
N ARG A 550 33.05 23.22 18.32
CA ARG A 550 34.41 23.76 18.23
C ARG A 550 35.47 22.66 18.18
N ASP A 551 35.29 21.57 18.94
CA ASP A 551 36.18 20.41 18.91
C ASP A 551 36.13 19.66 17.56
N ARG A 552 34.96 19.56 16.93
CA ARG A 552 34.80 19.01 15.57
C ARG A 552 35.50 19.84 14.51
N ARG A 553 35.41 21.17 14.59
CA ARG A 553 36.10 22.08 13.65
C ARG A 553 37.62 22.02 13.80
N LEU A 554 38.13 21.91 15.02
CA LEU A 554 39.56 21.75 15.29
C LEU A 554 40.09 20.41 14.76
N LYS A 555 39.35 19.31 14.95
CA LYS A 555 39.68 18.00 14.40
C LYS A 555 39.68 17.98 12.87
N SER A 556 38.70 18.66 12.24
CA SER A 556 38.63 18.77 10.78
C SER A 556 39.79 19.59 10.20
N ALA A 557 40.21 20.68 10.88
CA ALA A 557 41.36 21.49 10.48
C ALA A 557 42.69 20.74 10.63
N MET A 558 42.84 19.92 11.69
CA MET A 558 44.03 19.08 11.88
C MET A 558 44.10 17.97 10.82
N LEU A 559 42.99 17.34 10.47
CA LEU A 559 42.91 16.34 9.39
C LEU A 559 43.25 16.95 8.02
N GLY A 560 42.78 18.16 7.74
CA GLY A 560 43.15 18.89 6.52
C GLY A 560 44.65 19.19 6.44
N GLN A 561 45.29 19.52 7.57
CA GLN A 561 46.74 19.71 7.64
C GLN A 561 47.53 18.40 7.48
N GLU A 562 47.07 17.29 8.06
CA GLU A 562 47.75 16.00 7.90
C GLU A 562 47.63 15.43 6.49
N LEU A 563 46.48 15.62 5.83
CA LEU A 563 46.29 15.22 4.42
C LEU A 563 47.12 16.07 3.47
N SER A 564 47.27 17.37 3.74
CA SER A 564 48.17 18.26 2.99
C SER A 564 49.64 17.85 3.15
N LYS A 565 50.04 17.41 4.35
CA LYS A 565 51.38 16.89 4.63
C LYS A 565 51.65 15.55 3.94
N PHE A 566 50.67 14.64 3.97
CA PHE A 566 50.74 13.34 3.30
C PHE A 566 50.83 13.48 1.77
N ALA A 567 50.16 14.48 1.18
CA ALA A 567 50.26 14.78 -0.23
C ALA A 567 51.63 15.38 -0.64
N MET A 568 52.31 16.09 0.27
CA MET A 568 53.66 16.61 0.02
C MET A 568 54.77 15.57 0.18
N ASP A 569 54.57 14.55 1.01
CA ASP A 569 55.53 13.45 1.21
C ASP A 569 55.45 12.37 0.12
N HIS A 570 54.44 12.43 -0.76
CA HIS A 570 54.17 11.45 -1.82
C HIS A 570 54.07 12.05 -3.25
N ALA A 571 54.49 13.31 -3.42
CA ALA A 571 54.81 13.93 -4.70
C ALA A 571 56.33 13.98 -4.88
#